data_AF-A0A838WG19-F1
#
_entry.id   AF-A0A838WG19-F1
#
_cell.length_a   1.000
_cell.length_b   1.000
_cell.length_c   1.000
_cell.angle_alpha   90.00
_cell.angle_beta   90.00
_cell.angle_gamma   90.00
#
_symmetry.space_group_name_H-M   'P 1'
#
loop_
_entity.id
_entity.type
_entity.pdbx_description
1 polymer ?
#
loop_
_entity_poly.entity_id
_entity_poly.type
_entity_poly.pdbx_seq_one_letter_code
_entity_poly.pdbx_strand_id
1 'polypeptide(L)'
;MVEEQRNRQLWLETALIFAAWTVFGLITANQFYMQVELSGRPASWESVLQHGLFEAYLWALATLAIFWLARRFPLERGRMLRGIAVHLVGAVVLSLARVAVMVEMSWQVEWLGERSYDRQFWRWFHQYILYYVLLLGIAHAVLYYRRYRESERAAERLAAGLTEARLQALKMQL
;
A
#
# COMPACT_ATOMS: atom_id res chain seq x y z
N MET A 1 27.61 -4.75 -5.75
CA MET A 1 27.28 -4.62 -4.31
C MET A 1 26.14 -3.65 -4.03
N VAL A 2 26.22 -2.34 -4.37
CA VAL A 2 25.15 -1.36 -4.07
C VAL A 2 23.81 -1.69 -4.75
N GLU A 3 23.84 -2.11 -6.02
CA GLU A 3 22.64 -2.46 -6.79
C GLU A 3 21.96 -3.74 -6.29
N GLU A 4 22.77 -4.71 -5.84
CA GLU A 4 22.30 -5.97 -5.26
C GLU A 4 21.64 -5.76 -3.89
N GLN A 5 22.21 -4.87 -3.07
CA GLN A 5 21.60 -4.45 -1.80
C GLN A 5 20.27 -3.72 -2.02
N ARG A 6 20.20 -2.82 -3.00
CA ARG A 6 18.96 -2.12 -3.38
C ARG A 6 17.88 -3.11 -3.83
N ASN A 7 18.23 -4.07 -4.69
CA ASN A 7 17.29 -5.07 -5.17
C ASN A 7 16.78 -5.95 -4.03
N ARG A 8 17.67 -6.44 -3.15
CA ARG A 8 17.29 -7.22 -1.97
C ARG A 8 16.31 -6.46 -1.07
N GLN A 9 16.54 -5.18 -0.85
CA GLN A 9 15.64 -4.35 -0.04
C GLN A 9 14.25 -4.22 -0.68
N LEU A 10 14.17 -4.00 -1.99
CA LEU A 10 12.90 -3.94 -2.72
C LEU A 10 12.13 -5.26 -2.65
N TRP A 11 12.83 -6.40 -2.78
CA TRP A 11 12.23 -7.72 -2.64
C TRP A 11 11.68 -7.96 -1.22
N LEU A 12 12.43 -7.57 -0.19
CA LEU A 12 11.97 -7.68 1.20
C LEU A 12 10.75 -6.80 1.47
N GLU A 13 10.74 -5.54 1.01
CA GLU A 13 9.58 -4.66 1.14
C GLU A 13 8.34 -5.23 0.45
N THR A 14 8.52 -5.76 -0.76
CA THR A 14 7.42 -6.39 -1.50
C THR A 14 6.93 -7.64 -0.77
N ALA A 15 7.83 -8.50 -0.30
CA ALA A 15 7.48 -9.68 0.46
C ALA A 15 6.73 -9.35 1.76
N LEU A 16 7.13 -8.29 2.48
CA LEU A 16 6.45 -7.84 3.69
C LEU A 16 5.04 -7.31 3.38
N ILE A 17 4.86 -6.58 2.28
CA ILE A 17 3.53 -6.12 1.83
C ILE A 17 2.64 -7.33 1.56
N PHE A 18 3.11 -8.31 0.79
CA PHE A 18 2.33 -9.52 0.50
C PHE A 18 2.05 -10.36 1.74
N ALA A 19 3.02 -10.49 2.66
CA ALA A 19 2.83 -11.19 3.92
C ALA A 19 1.78 -10.51 4.80
N ALA A 20 1.85 -9.18 4.94
CA ALA A 20 0.87 -8.40 5.70
C ALA A 20 -0.54 -8.54 5.11
N TRP A 21 -0.68 -8.43 3.79
CA TRP A 21 -1.97 -8.63 3.12
C TRP A 21 -2.45 -10.08 3.21
N THR A 22 -1.56 -11.08 3.18
CA THR A 22 -1.95 -12.49 3.37
C THR A 22 -2.55 -12.70 4.76
N VAL A 23 -1.91 -12.20 5.81
CA VAL A 23 -2.43 -12.27 7.19
C VAL A 23 -3.79 -11.57 7.28
N PHE A 24 -3.92 -10.39 6.69
CA PHE A 24 -5.19 -9.67 6.62
C PHE A 24 -6.27 -10.49 5.91
N GLY A 25 -5.96 -11.07 4.74
CA GLY A 25 -6.89 -11.91 3.97
C GLY A 25 -7.36 -13.15 4.72
N LEU A 26 -6.47 -13.80 5.47
CA LEU A 26 -6.83 -14.94 6.34
C LEU A 26 -7.79 -14.54 7.45
N ILE A 27 -7.56 -13.39 8.08
CA ILE A 27 -8.45 -12.85 9.13
C ILE A 27 -9.82 -12.50 8.52
N THR A 28 -9.84 -11.83 7.37
CA THR A 28 -11.08 -11.46 6.68
C THR A 28 -11.85 -12.68 6.19
N ALA A 29 -11.17 -13.69 5.65
CA ALA A 29 -11.79 -14.96 5.27
C ALA A 29 -12.45 -15.63 6.48
N ASN A 30 -11.75 -15.70 7.62
CA ASN A 30 -12.31 -16.25 8.84
C ASN A 30 -13.54 -15.47 9.33
N GLN A 31 -13.47 -14.13 9.37
CA GLN A 31 -14.60 -13.29 9.75
C GLN A 31 -15.80 -13.48 8.82
N PHE A 32 -15.54 -13.57 7.52
CA PHE A 32 -16.58 -13.77 6.53
C PHE A 32 -17.23 -15.15 6.64
N TYR A 33 -16.43 -16.20 6.85
CA TYR A 33 -16.92 -17.56 7.09
C TYR A 33 -17.86 -17.60 8.30
N MET A 34 -17.45 -17.02 9.44
CA MET A 34 -18.30 -16.91 10.63
C MET A 34 -19.59 -16.16 10.36
N GLN A 35 -19.54 -15.06 9.59
CA GLN A 35 -20.74 -14.29 9.23
C GLN A 35 -21.73 -15.11 8.40
N VAL A 36 -21.23 -15.88 7.43
CA VAL A 36 -22.07 -16.72 6.57
C VAL A 36 -22.68 -17.87 7.35
N GLU A 37 -21.91 -18.55 8.18
CA GLU A 37 -22.37 -19.65 9.04
C GLU A 37 -23.46 -19.17 10.01
N LEU A 38 -23.25 -18.02 10.66
CA LEU A 38 -24.25 -17.40 11.55
C LEU A 38 -25.52 -16.96 10.81
N SER A 39 -25.45 -16.71 9.51
CA SER A 39 -26.61 -16.38 8.66
C SER A 39 -27.39 -17.60 8.17
N GLY A 40 -26.98 -18.82 8.55
CA GLY A 40 -27.62 -20.07 8.15
C GLY A 40 -27.42 -20.44 6.68
N ARG A 41 -26.48 -19.79 5.99
CA ARG A 41 -26.16 -20.06 4.59
C ARG A 41 -24.99 -21.05 4.51
N PRO A 42 -25.05 -22.05 3.62
CA PRO A 42 -23.92 -22.95 3.41
C PRO A 42 -22.81 -22.20 2.65
N ALA A 43 -21.60 -22.14 3.21
CA ALA A 43 -20.39 -21.75 2.49
C ALA A 43 -19.27 -22.75 2.73
N SER A 44 -18.60 -23.16 1.66
CA SER A 44 -17.37 -23.94 1.76
C SER A 44 -16.24 -23.07 2.29
N TRP A 45 -15.50 -23.58 3.28
CA TRP A 45 -14.28 -22.93 3.79
C TRP A 45 -13.28 -22.62 2.67
N GLU A 46 -13.13 -23.52 1.70
CA GLU A 46 -12.24 -23.32 0.56
C GLU A 46 -12.67 -22.11 -0.29
N SER A 47 -13.96 -21.98 -0.58
CA SER A 47 -14.50 -20.86 -1.37
C SER A 47 -14.30 -19.53 -0.64
N VAL A 48 -14.51 -19.49 0.67
CA VAL A 48 -14.30 -18.29 1.49
C VAL A 48 -12.82 -17.91 1.57
N LEU A 49 -11.93 -18.91 1.72
CA LEU A 49 -10.50 -18.70 1.77
C LEU A 49 -9.95 -18.16 0.44
N GLN A 50 -10.37 -18.77 -0.69
CA GLN A 50 -10.00 -18.31 -2.03
C GLN A 50 -10.44 -16.86 -2.24
N HIS A 51 -11.67 -16.51 -1.84
CA HIS A 51 -12.16 -15.15 -1.91
C HIS A 51 -11.34 -14.19 -1.05
N GLY A 52 -11.08 -14.53 0.22
CA GLY A 52 -10.31 -13.66 1.12
C GLY A 52 -8.85 -13.45 0.69
N LEU A 53 -8.19 -14.48 0.15
CA LEU A 53 -6.83 -14.35 -0.40
C LEU A 53 -6.81 -13.54 -1.70
N PHE A 54 -7.80 -13.75 -2.58
CA PHE A 54 -7.95 -12.94 -3.79
C PHE A 54 -8.13 -11.45 -3.44
N GLU A 55 -9.00 -11.16 -2.48
CA GLU A 55 -9.24 -9.83 -1.94
C GLU A 55 -7.97 -9.19 -1.38
N ALA A 56 -7.20 -9.96 -0.60
CA ALA A 56 -5.92 -9.53 -0.05
C ALA A 56 -4.89 -9.19 -1.14
N TYR A 57 -4.76 -10.03 -2.16
CA TYR A 57 -3.76 -9.79 -3.21
C TYR A 57 -4.15 -8.65 -4.15
N LEU A 58 -5.44 -8.41 -4.39
CA LEU A 58 -5.89 -7.18 -5.05
C LEU A 58 -5.46 -5.93 -4.27
N TRP A 59 -5.58 -5.96 -2.93
CA TRP A 59 -5.10 -4.87 -2.09
C TRP A 59 -3.57 -4.75 -2.02
N ALA A 60 -2.84 -5.87 -2.08
CA ALA A 60 -1.39 -5.85 -2.17
C ALA A 60 -0.92 -5.13 -3.45
N LEU A 61 -1.52 -5.46 -4.60
CA LEU A 61 -1.25 -4.80 -5.88
C LEU A 61 -1.64 -3.32 -5.83
N ALA A 62 -2.81 -3.00 -5.27
CA ALA A 62 -3.25 -1.61 -5.08
C ALA A 62 -2.26 -0.83 -4.21
N THR A 63 -1.74 -1.43 -3.14
CA THR A 63 -0.74 -0.80 -2.26
C THR A 63 0.54 -0.49 -3.03
N LEU A 64 1.06 -1.42 -3.83
CA LEU A 64 2.23 -1.16 -4.68
C LEU A 64 1.99 -0.01 -5.65
N ALA A 65 0.82 0.01 -6.31
CA ALA A 65 0.44 1.08 -7.23
C ALA A 65 0.33 2.45 -6.52
N ILE A 66 -0.29 2.49 -5.34
CA ILE A 66 -0.43 3.70 -4.52
C ILE A 66 0.94 4.20 -4.08
N PHE A 67 1.82 3.33 -3.58
CA PHE A 67 3.19 3.69 -3.19
C PHE A 67 4.03 4.17 -4.37
N TRP A 68 3.82 3.59 -5.56
CA TRP A 68 4.45 4.08 -6.79
C TRP A 68 3.93 5.47 -7.18
N LEU A 69 2.61 5.70 -7.15
CA LEU A 69 2.00 7.01 -7.39
C LEU A 69 2.52 8.05 -6.38
N ALA A 70 2.54 7.73 -5.09
CA ALA A 70 2.97 8.63 -4.01
C ALA A 70 4.43 9.07 -4.17
N ARG A 71 5.31 8.17 -4.67
CA ARG A 71 6.69 8.51 -5.02
C ARG A 71 6.77 9.42 -6.25
N ARG A 72 5.94 9.17 -7.27
CA ARG A 72 6.00 9.87 -8.56
C ARG A 72 5.34 11.25 -8.53
N PHE A 73 4.30 11.40 -7.71
CA PHE A 73 3.44 12.58 -7.62
C PHE A 73 3.26 13.03 -6.16
N PRO A 74 4.34 13.48 -5.50
CA PRO A 74 4.28 13.81 -4.08
C PRO A 74 3.39 15.02 -3.80
N LEU A 75 2.70 14.99 -2.65
CA LEU A 75 1.89 16.08 -2.13
C LEU A 75 2.75 17.15 -1.43
N GLU A 76 3.62 17.81 -2.20
CA GLU A 76 4.56 18.84 -1.71
C GLU A 76 4.23 20.23 -2.26
N ARG A 77 4.67 21.27 -1.54
CA ARG A 77 4.55 22.68 -1.99
C ARG A 77 5.16 22.84 -3.39
N GLY A 78 4.44 23.54 -4.27
CA GLY A 78 4.81 23.75 -5.68
C GLY A 78 4.31 22.68 -6.66
N ARG A 79 3.94 21.47 -6.20
CA ARG A 79 3.40 20.40 -7.05
C ARG A 79 2.11 19.77 -6.50
N MET A 80 1.59 20.31 -5.39
CA MET A 80 0.46 19.77 -4.63
C MET A 80 -0.81 19.57 -5.47
N LEU A 81 -1.20 20.55 -6.31
CA LEU A 81 -2.42 20.44 -7.10
C LEU A 81 -2.38 19.27 -8.09
N ARG A 82 -1.24 19.06 -8.76
CA ARG A 82 -1.02 17.94 -9.66
C ARG A 82 -1.04 16.61 -8.90
N GLY A 83 -0.41 16.55 -7.73
CA GLY A 83 -0.44 15.37 -6.86
C GLY A 83 -1.86 15.01 -6.42
N ILE A 84 -2.63 15.99 -5.93
CA ILE A 84 -4.03 15.81 -5.55
C ILE A 84 -4.84 15.30 -6.73
N ALA A 85 -4.73 15.92 -7.91
CA ALA A 85 -5.47 15.50 -9.09
C ALA A 85 -5.15 14.04 -9.47
N VAL A 86 -3.88 13.64 -9.48
CA VAL A 86 -3.48 12.26 -9.80
C VAL A 86 -4.00 11.27 -8.77
N HIS A 87 -3.97 11.60 -7.48
CA HIS A 87 -4.47 10.72 -6.44
C HIS A 87 -6.00 10.62 -6.40
N LEU A 88 -6.71 11.71 -6.73
CA LEU A 88 -8.17 11.68 -6.92
C LEU A 88 -8.55 10.76 -8.09
N VAL A 89 -7.89 10.93 -9.24
CA VAL A 89 -8.11 10.04 -10.40
C VAL A 89 -7.76 8.60 -10.05
N GLY A 90 -6.63 8.38 -9.37
CA GLY A 90 -6.20 7.06 -8.93
C GLY A 90 -7.20 6.39 -7.99
N ALA A 91 -7.78 7.12 -7.05
CA ALA A 91 -8.79 6.61 -6.13
C ALA A 91 -10.07 6.21 -6.88
N VAL A 92 -10.54 7.04 -7.83
CA VAL A 92 -11.72 6.75 -8.65
C VAL A 92 -11.47 5.52 -9.54
N VAL A 93 -10.34 5.47 -10.25
CA VAL A 93 -9.97 4.34 -11.11
C VAL A 93 -9.88 3.04 -10.30
N LEU A 94 -9.23 3.07 -9.14
CA LEU A 94 -9.12 1.88 -8.29
C LEU A 94 -10.50 1.43 -7.79
N SER A 95 -11.36 2.38 -7.39
CA SER A 95 -12.72 2.08 -6.94
C SER A 95 -13.57 1.45 -8.05
N LEU A 96 -13.51 2.00 -9.26
CA LEU A 96 -14.21 1.44 -10.42
C LEU A 96 -13.71 0.05 -10.79
N ALA A 97 -12.38 -0.14 -10.82
CA ALA A 97 -11.79 -1.44 -11.10
C ALA A 97 -12.20 -2.48 -10.04
N ARG A 98 -12.24 -2.08 -8.77
CA ARG A 98 -12.70 -2.92 -7.67
C ARG A 98 -14.15 -3.36 -7.84
N VAL A 99 -15.05 -2.41 -8.11
CA VAL A 99 -16.46 -2.73 -8.33
C VAL A 99 -16.63 -3.66 -9.53
N ALA A 100 -15.88 -3.43 -10.61
CA ALA A 100 -15.93 -4.29 -11.79
C ALA A 100 -15.55 -5.74 -11.47
N VAL A 101 -14.46 -5.94 -10.73
CA VAL A 101 -14.06 -7.29 -10.30
C VAL A 101 -15.11 -7.92 -9.40
N MET A 102 -15.68 -7.17 -8.45
CA MET A 102 -16.72 -7.69 -7.54
C MET A 102 -18.01 -8.06 -8.25
N VAL A 103 -18.45 -7.26 -9.22
CA VAL A 103 -19.64 -7.58 -10.02
C VAL A 103 -19.38 -8.81 -10.89
N GLU A 104 -18.21 -8.89 -11.54
CA GLU A 104 -17.86 -10.08 -12.33
C GLU A 104 -17.85 -11.35 -11.47
N MET A 105 -17.29 -11.28 -10.26
CA MET A 105 -17.29 -12.40 -9.33
C MET A 105 -18.68 -12.77 -8.83
N SER A 106 -19.62 -11.82 -8.68
CA SER A 106 -20.98 -12.12 -8.20
C SER A 106 -21.86 -12.85 -9.22
N TRP A 107 -21.39 -12.99 -10.46
CA TRP A 107 -21.96 -13.94 -11.43
C TRP A 107 -21.51 -15.38 -11.18
N GLN A 108 -20.34 -15.58 -10.58
CA GLN A 108 -19.75 -16.90 -10.33
C GLN A 108 -20.05 -17.40 -8.90
N VAL A 109 -20.29 -16.48 -7.96
CA VAL A 109 -20.45 -16.78 -6.53
C VAL A 109 -21.76 -16.19 -6.00
N GLU A 110 -22.71 -17.06 -5.71
CA GLU A 110 -24.11 -16.70 -5.42
C GLU A 110 -24.28 -15.84 -4.14
N TRP A 111 -23.44 -16.05 -3.12
CA TRP A 111 -23.54 -15.32 -1.86
C TRP A 111 -23.04 -13.87 -1.91
N LEU A 112 -22.37 -13.46 -3.00
CA LEU A 112 -21.95 -12.05 -3.20
C LEU A 112 -23.14 -11.12 -3.49
N GLY A 113 -24.30 -11.68 -3.90
CA GLY A 113 -25.64 -11.12 -3.73
C GLY A 113 -26.04 -9.90 -4.58
N GLU A 114 -25.12 -8.97 -4.87
CA GLU A 114 -25.42 -7.76 -5.64
C GLU A 114 -24.65 -7.73 -6.96
N ARG A 115 -25.37 -7.55 -8.07
CA ARG A 115 -24.83 -7.55 -9.45
C ARG A 115 -24.93 -6.18 -10.11
N SER A 116 -25.68 -5.25 -9.52
CA SER A 116 -25.78 -3.87 -10.01
C SER A 116 -24.48 -3.11 -9.71
N TYR A 117 -23.82 -2.68 -10.78
CA TYR A 117 -22.61 -1.86 -10.73
C TYR A 117 -22.83 -0.56 -9.95
N ASP A 118 -23.93 0.14 -10.22
CA ASP A 118 -24.27 1.40 -9.58
C ASP A 118 -24.48 1.25 -8.07
N ARG A 119 -25.23 0.23 -7.64
CA ARG A 119 -25.48 -0.02 -6.23
C ARG A 119 -24.22 -0.48 -5.51
N GLN A 120 -23.43 -1.37 -6.11
CA GLN A 120 -22.14 -1.79 -5.57
C GLN A 120 -21.17 -0.62 -5.43
N PHE A 121 -21.09 0.24 -6.46
CA PHE A 121 -20.26 1.42 -6.42
C PHE A 121 -20.64 2.34 -5.27
N TRP A 122 -21.89 2.81 -5.20
CA TRP A 122 -22.29 3.73 -4.14
C TRP A 122 -22.21 3.13 -2.74
N ARG A 123 -22.43 1.81 -2.61
CA ARG A 123 -22.30 1.09 -1.35
C ARG A 123 -20.86 1.07 -0.84
N TRP A 124 -19.86 0.87 -1.70
CA TRP A 124 -18.48 0.61 -1.28
C TRP A 124 -17.49 1.73 -1.61
N PHE A 125 -17.86 2.69 -2.46
CA PHE A 125 -16.98 3.76 -2.94
C PHE A 125 -16.34 4.57 -1.81
N HIS A 126 -17.12 4.93 -0.80
CA HIS A 126 -16.60 5.70 0.34
C HIS A 126 -15.55 4.91 1.13
N GLN A 127 -15.72 3.59 1.26
CA GLN A 127 -14.75 2.72 1.92
C GLN A 127 -13.48 2.56 1.07
N TYR A 128 -13.61 2.42 -0.25
CA TYR A 128 -12.45 2.35 -1.16
C TYR A 128 -11.64 3.65 -1.15
N ILE A 129 -12.28 4.82 -1.12
CA ILE A 129 -11.59 6.09 -0.95
C ILE A 129 -10.86 6.14 0.38
N LEU A 130 -11.51 5.74 1.47
CA LEU A 130 -10.90 5.77 2.80
C LEU A 130 -9.64 4.90 2.84
N TYR A 131 -9.70 3.69 2.30
CA TYR A 131 -8.54 2.81 2.20
C TYR A 131 -7.44 3.39 1.30
N TYR A 132 -7.81 3.99 0.18
CA TYR A 132 -6.84 4.67 -0.68
C TYR A 132 -6.12 5.80 0.05
N VAL A 133 -6.86 6.70 0.71
CA VAL A 133 -6.30 7.84 1.45
C VAL A 133 -5.45 7.37 2.63
N LEU A 134 -5.87 6.31 3.33
CA LEU A 134 -5.10 5.72 4.43
C LEU A 134 -3.76 5.17 3.92
N LEU A 135 -3.79 4.35 2.87
CA LEU A 135 -2.57 3.78 2.26
C LEU A 135 -1.68 4.89 1.69
N LEU A 136 -2.26 5.93 1.10
CA LEU A 136 -1.53 7.10 0.63
C LEU A 136 -0.85 7.85 1.78
N GLY A 137 -1.55 8.04 2.90
CA GLY A 137 -1.01 8.64 4.11
C GLY A 137 0.15 7.84 4.67
N ILE A 138 0.01 6.51 4.76
CA ILE A 138 1.08 5.60 5.17
C ILE A 138 2.27 5.70 4.20
N ALA A 139 2.01 5.69 2.88
CA ALA A 139 3.06 5.84 1.88
C ALA A 139 3.85 7.14 2.08
N HIS A 140 3.16 8.27 2.27
CA HIS A 140 3.80 9.55 2.55
C HIS A 140 4.59 9.55 3.86
N ALA A 141 4.04 8.97 4.93
CA ALA A 141 4.73 8.86 6.21
C ALA A 141 6.04 8.06 6.08
N VAL A 142 5.99 6.91 5.41
CA VAL A 142 7.17 6.06 5.16
C VAL A 142 8.20 6.78 4.29
N LEU A 143 7.77 7.42 3.21
CA LEU A 143 8.67 8.16 2.31
C LEU A 143 9.31 9.37 2.99
N TYR A 144 8.55 10.10 3.80
CA TYR A 144 9.05 11.23 4.57
C TYR A 144 10.06 10.78 5.62
N TYR A 145 9.75 9.71 6.36
CA TYR A 145 10.66 9.13 7.35
C TYR A 145 11.99 8.68 6.73
N ARG A 146 11.94 8.07 5.54
CA ARG A 146 13.15 7.67 4.80
C ARG A 146 14.03 8.87 4.43
N ARG A 147 13.44 9.90 3.84
CA ARG A 147 14.16 11.13 3.45
C ARG A 147 14.75 11.85 4.66
N TYR A 148 14.02 11.86 5.78
CA TYR A 148 14.50 12.42 7.03
C TYR A 148 15.74 11.67 7.55
N ARG A 149 15.68 10.33 7.62
CA ARG A 149 16.81 9.47 8.01
C ARG A 149 18.02 9.59 7.08
N GLU A 150 17.79 9.71 5.77
CA GLU A 150 18.85 9.93 4.79
C GLU A 150 19.55 11.27 5.02
N SER A 151 18.78 12.31 5.35
CA SER A 151 19.31 13.65 5.64
C SER A 151 20.14 13.68 6.93
N GLU A 152 19.67 13.02 8.01
CA GLU A 152 20.45 12.88 9.25
C GLU A 152 21.78 12.18 9.02
N ARG A 153 21.77 11.05 8.30
CA ARG A 153 23.00 10.29 7.97
C ARG A 153 23.99 11.11 7.14
N ALA A 154 23.49 11.95 6.23
CA ALA A 154 24.34 12.82 5.44
C ALA A 154 25.01 13.90 6.30
N ALA A 155 24.26 14.49 7.24
CA ALA A 155 24.79 15.48 8.19
C ALA A 155 25.86 14.88 9.12
N GLU A 156 25.63 13.68 9.64
CA GLU A 156 26.60 12.96 10.47
C GLU A 156 27.90 12.67 9.72
N ARG A 157 27.82 12.23 8.45
CA ARG A 157 29.00 11.99 7.61
C ARG A 157 29.81 13.27 7.35
N LEU A 158 29.13 14.38 7.10
CA LEU A 158 29.78 15.68 6.90
C LEU A 158 30.47 16.15 8.18
N ALA A 159 29.83 16.00 9.35
CA ALA A 159 30.40 16.35 10.64
C ALA A 159 31.64 15.50 10.98
N ALA A 160 31.60 14.20 10.70
CA ALA A 160 32.74 13.30 10.87
C ALA A 160 33.92 13.70 9.97
N GLY A 161 33.68 13.97 8.68
CA GLY A 161 34.71 14.41 7.74
C GLY A 161 35.36 15.73 8.13
N LEU A 162 34.59 16.70 8.65
CA LEU A 162 35.14 17.95 9.17
C LEU A 162 36.02 17.73 10.41
N THR A 163 35.65 16.79 11.27
CA THR A 163 36.41 16.45 12.48
C THR A 163 37.74 15.80 12.10
N GLU A 164 37.73 14.90 11.12
CA GLU A 164 38.94 14.25 10.59
C GLU A 164 39.87 15.25 9.90
N ALA A 165 39.34 16.14 9.05
CA ALA A 165 40.12 17.18 8.38
C ALA A 165 40.79 18.14 9.39
N ARG A 166 40.08 18.52 10.46
CA ARG A 166 40.66 19.32 11.56
C ARG A 166 41.80 18.59 12.26
N LEU A 167 41.62 17.29 12.55
CA LEU A 167 42.67 16.49 13.18
C LEU A 167 43.91 16.36 12.29
N GLN A 168 43.74 16.17 10.98
CA GLN A 168 44.86 16.13 10.04
C GLN A 168 45.60 17.48 9.97
N ALA A 169 44.87 18.60 9.93
CA ALA A 169 45.47 19.92 9.97
C ALA A 169 46.28 20.18 11.26
N LEU A 170 45.74 19.78 12.42
CA LEU A 170 46.44 19.82 13.71
C LEU A 170 47.73 18.98 13.71
N LYS A 171 47.70 17.79 13.09
CA LYS A 171 48.88 16.93 12.98
C LYS A 171 49.96 17.49 12.04
N MET A 172 49.59 18.23 11.00
CA MET A 172 50.56 18.84 10.06
C MET A 172 51.28 20.06 10.64
N GLN A 173 50.81 20.61 11.77
CA GLN A 173 51.41 21.76 12.45
C GLN A 173 52.42 21.39 13.55
N LEU A 174 52.56 20.10 13.87
CA LEU A 174 53.56 19.56 14.81
C LEU A 174 54.68 18.85 14.04
#